data_AF-A0A2T3P084-F1
#
_entry.id   AF-A0A2T3P084-F1
#
_cell.length_a   1.000
_cell.length_b   1.000
_cell.length_c   1.000
_cell.angle_alpha   90.00
_cell.angle_beta   90.00
_cell.angle_gamma   90.00
#
_symmetry.space_group_name_H-M   'P 1'
#
loop_
_entity.id
_entity.type
_entity.pdbx_description
1 polymer ?
#
loop_
_entity_poly.entity_id
_entity_poly.type
_entity_poly.pdbx_seq_one_letter_code
_entity_poly.pdbx_strand_id
1 'polypeptide(L)'
;MKVTLFSKVAIAVVAGVMLSGCVGSNVATNKLMEYNVKAVDNRYARGGLNMLMSPVYGVTVAADYLVLNSLEFWTGSNPVTGSPHVFDTKTETWIDVNENIDESLRSAPIKVTKE
;
A
#
# COMPACT_ATOMS: atom_id res chain seq x y z
N MET A 1 -17.63 -11.57 27.40
CA MET A 1 -17.34 -10.11 27.33
C MET A 1 -16.05 -9.78 26.58
N LYS A 2 -14.91 -10.46 26.82
CA LYS A 2 -13.67 -10.21 26.07
C LYS A 2 -13.79 -10.53 24.57
N VAL A 3 -14.36 -11.68 24.20
CA VAL A 3 -14.54 -12.11 22.78
C VAL A 3 -15.40 -11.12 21.98
N THR A 4 -16.49 -10.63 22.57
CA THR A 4 -17.39 -9.64 21.95
C THR A 4 -16.73 -8.27 21.76
N LEU A 5 -15.78 -7.89 22.62
CA LEU A 5 -15.01 -6.66 22.47
C LEU A 5 -13.95 -6.81 21.37
N PHE A 6 -13.23 -7.94 21.35
CA PHE A 6 -12.27 -8.26 20.28
C PHE A 6 -12.92 -8.30 18.90
N SER A 7 -14.11 -8.92 18.74
CA SER A 7 -14.83 -8.92 17.46
C SER A 7 -15.25 -7.52 17.03
N LYS A 8 -15.69 -6.65 17.95
CA LYS A 8 -16.07 -5.27 17.62
C LYS A 8 -14.85 -4.43 17.20
N VAL A 9 -13.72 -4.60 17.87
CA VAL A 9 -12.46 -3.94 17.50
C VAL A 9 -11.97 -4.45 16.14
N ALA A 10 -12.02 -5.76 15.88
CA ALA A 10 -11.65 -6.32 14.59
C ALA A 10 -12.52 -5.79 13.45
N ILE A 11 -13.84 -5.69 13.64
CA ILE A 11 -14.76 -5.12 12.64
C ILE A 11 -14.46 -3.63 12.42
N ALA A 12 -14.18 -2.85 13.47
CA ALA A 12 -13.83 -1.44 13.35
C ALA A 12 -12.49 -1.22 12.62
N VAL A 13 -11.49 -2.07 12.90
CA VAL A 13 -10.20 -2.04 12.20
C VAL A 13 -10.38 -2.41 10.74
N VAL A 14 -11.12 -3.49 10.43
CA VAL A 14 -11.40 -3.90 9.05
C VAL A 14 -12.18 -2.81 8.31
N ALA A 15 -13.19 -2.20 8.94
CA ALA A 15 -13.93 -1.09 8.35
C ALA A 15 -13.03 0.14 8.13
N GLY A 16 -12.14 0.45 9.08
CA GLY A 16 -11.15 1.52 8.92
C GLY A 16 -10.19 1.27 7.76
N VAL A 17 -9.70 0.04 7.60
CA VAL A 17 -8.84 -0.36 6.48
C VAL A 17 -9.59 -0.31 5.15
N MET A 18 -10.88 -0.67 5.12
CA MET A 18 -11.72 -0.58 3.91
C MET A 18 -12.03 0.88 3.52
N LEU A 19 -12.07 1.79 4.49
CA LEU A 19 -12.35 3.22 4.30
C LEU A 19 -11.09 4.02 3.97
N SER A 20 -9.91 3.56 4.41
CA SER A 20 -8.63 4.07 3.89
C SER A 20 -8.40 3.48 2.52
N GLY A 21 -8.48 4.30 1.46
CA GLY A 21 -7.94 3.88 0.17
C GLY A 21 -6.54 3.31 0.36
N CYS A 22 -6.24 2.16 -0.24
CA CYS A 22 -4.92 1.57 -0.19
C CYS A 22 -3.99 2.41 -1.07
N VAL A 23 -3.50 3.55 -0.56
CA VAL A 23 -2.75 4.51 -1.36
C VAL A 23 -1.26 4.42 -1.06
N GLY A 24 -0.54 3.90 -2.05
CA GLY A 24 0.87 3.53 -2.04
C GLY A 24 1.12 2.49 -3.14
N SER A 25 2.37 2.15 -3.44
CA SER A 25 2.67 1.26 -4.57
C SER A 25 2.26 -0.20 -4.37
N ASN A 26 1.95 -0.63 -3.14
CA ASN A 26 1.58 -2.01 -2.78
C ASN A 26 2.55 -3.06 -3.35
N VAL A 27 3.85 -2.78 -3.22
CA VAL A 27 4.91 -3.54 -3.90
C VAL A 27 4.90 -5.02 -3.54
N ALA A 28 4.60 -5.40 -2.30
CA ALA A 28 4.60 -6.81 -1.89
C ALA A 28 3.43 -7.57 -2.52
N THR A 29 2.23 -6.99 -2.47
CA THR A 29 1.01 -7.56 -3.06
C THR A 29 1.12 -7.63 -4.58
N ASN A 30 1.68 -6.62 -5.23
CA ASN A 30 1.91 -6.61 -6.67
C ASN A 30 2.93 -7.68 -7.11
N LYS A 31 4.02 -7.86 -6.35
CA LYS A 31 4.97 -8.96 -6.58
C LYS A 31 4.29 -10.33 -6.44
N LEU A 32 3.46 -10.52 -5.42
CA LEU A 32 2.72 -11.77 -5.23
C LEU A 32 1.76 -12.04 -6.41
N MET A 33 1.09 -10.99 -6.89
CA MET A 33 0.22 -11.07 -8.07
C MET A 33 0.99 -11.47 -9.32
N GLU A 34 2.19 -10.93 -9.54
CA GLU A 34 3.05 -11.32 -10.65
C GLU A 34 3.38 -12.82 -10.62
N TYR A 35 3.68 -13.37 -9.44
CA TYR A 35 3.91 -14.81 -9.28
C TYR A 35 2.65 -15.64 -9.56
N ASN A 36 1.48 -15.21 -9.08
CA ASN A 36 0.22 -15.89 -9.34
C ASN A 36 -0.08 -15.97 -10.85
N VAL A 37 0.08 -14.85 -11.57
CA VAL A 37 -0.13 -14.80 -13.03
C VAL A 37 0.85 -15.71 -13.79
N LYS A 38 2.10 -15.81 -13.32
CA LYS A 38 3.13 -16.70 -13.92
C LYS A 38 2.95 -18.18 -13.59
N ALA A 39 2.31 -18.50 -12.47
CA ALA A 39 2.22 -19.88 -11.99
C ALA A 39 1.36 -20.79 -12.87
N VAL A 40 0.29 -20.26 -13.47
CA VAL A 40 -0.62 -21.02 -14.33
C VAL A 40 -1.12 -20.17 -15.51
N ASP A 41 -1.33 -20.79 -16.67
CA ASP A 41 -1.66 -20.16 -17.95
C ASP A 41 -3.16 -20.17 -18.30
N ASN A 42 -4.02 -20.47 -17.32
CA ASN A 42 -5.47 -20.50 -17.49
C ASN A 42 -6.19 -19.51 -16.55
N ARG A 43 -7.14 -18.72 -17.07
CA ARG A 43 -7.84 -17.67 -16.30
C ARG A 43 -8.56 -18.20 -15.05
N TYR A 44 -9.19 -19.38 -15.14
CA TYR A 44 -9.95 -19.96 -14.03
C TYR A 44 -9.02 -20.65 -13.04
N ALA A 45 -7.95 -21.30 -13.52
CA ALA A 45 -6.91 -21.84 -12.66
C ALA A 45 -6.20 -20.73 -11.87
N ARG A 46 -5.90 -19.57 -12.50
CA ARG A 46 -5.40 -18.37 -11.80
C ARG A 46 -6.38 -17.91 -10.73
N GLY A 47 -7.68 -17.89 -11.02
CA GLY A 47 -8.72 -17.58 -10.04
C GLY A 47 -8.72 -18.54 -8.84
N GLY A 48 -8.62 -19.85 -9.11
CA GLY A 48 -8.51 -20.88 -8.07
C GLY A 48 -7.24 -20.75 -7.24
N LEU A 49 -6.09 -20.50 -7.88
CA LEU A 49 -4.82 -20.27 -7.21
C LEU A 49 -4.86 -18.99 -6.36
N ASN A 50 -5.47 -17.91 -6.87
CA ASN A 50 -5.69 -16.68 -6.11
C ASN A 50 -6.50 -16.94 -4.83
N MET A 51 -7.55 -17.75 -4.93
CA MET A 51 -8.38 -18.11 -3.76
C MET A 51 -7.59 -18.98 -2.77
N LEU A 52 -6.78 -19.92 -3.25
CA LEU A 52 -5.91 -20.75 -2.41
C LEU A 52 -4.81 -19.92 -1.72
N MET A 53 -4.27 -18.91 -2.41
CA MET A 53 -3.26 -17.99 -1.90
C MET A 53 -3.84 -16.86 -1.04
N SER A 54 -5.16 -16.81 -0.82
CA SER A 54 -5.81 -15.72 -0.07
C SER A 54 -5.18 -15.41 1.30
N PRO A 55 -4.67 -16.37 2.10
CA PRO A 55 -3.98 -16.03 3.35
C PRO A 55 -2.68 -15.25 3.11
N VAL A 56 -1.94 -15.58 2.05
CA VAL A 56 -0.68 -14.91 1.69
C VAL A 56 -0.96 -13.51 1.18
N TYR A 57 -2.00 -13.32 0.35
CA TYR A 57 -2.47 -12.00 -0.05
C TYR A 57 -2.89 -11.14 1.14
N GLY A 58 -3.56 -11.72 2.14
CA GLY A 58 -3.89 -11.02 3.38
C GLY A 58 -2.65 -10.49 4.11
N VAL A 59 -1.59 -11.31 4.18
CA VAL A 59 -0.31 -10.91 4.79
C VAL A 59 0.38 -9.82 3.97
N THR A 60 0.45 -9.93 2.65
CA THR A 60 1.12 -8.91 1.83
C THR A 60 0.38 -7.58 1.86
N VAL A 61 -0.96 -7.60 1.85
CA VAL A 61 -1.76 -6.38 1.99
C VAL A 61 -1.52 -5.72 3.35
N ALA A 62 -1.45 -6.51 4.43
CA ALA A 62 -1.14 -5.97 5.75
C ALA A 62 0.29 -5.39 5.81
N ALA A 63 1.27 -6.06 5.20
CA ALA A 63 2.65 -5.59 5.15
C ALA A 63 2.79 -4.29 4.31
N ASP A 64 2.11 -4.23 3.16
CA ASP A 64 2.07 -3.03 2.34
C ASP A 64 1.45 -1.87 3.12
N TYR A 65 0.28 -2.09 3.74
CA TYR A 65 -0.45 -1.03 4.45
C TYR A 65 0.30 -0.53 5.69
N LEU A 66 0.74 -1.45 6.56
CA LEU A 66 1.32 -1.08 7.86
C LEU A 66 2.78 -0.64 7.76
N VAL A 67 3.53 -1.11 6.76
CA VAL A 67 4.99 -0.93 6.71
C VAL A 67 5.42 -0.26 5.41
N LEU A 68 5.23 -0.92 4.26
CA LEU A 68 5.90 -0.50 3.03
C LEU A 68 5.36 0.83 2.49
N ASN A 69 4.04 1.01 2.44
CA ASN A 69 3.41 2.27 2.01
C ASN A 69 3.69 3.40 3.00
N SER A 70 3.72 3.09 4.31
CA SER A 70 4.09 4.07 5.35
C SER A 70 5.53 4.56 5.13
N LEU A 71 6.49 3.66 4.91
CA LEU A 71 7.87 4.02 4.61
C LEU A 71 7.98 4.80 3.29
N GLU A 72 7.28 4.37 2.25
CA GLU A 72 7.26 5.02 0.94
C GLU A 72 6.78 6.47 1.04
N PHE A 73 5.74 6.74 1.84
CA PHE A 73 5.23 8.09 2.07
C PHE A 73 6.27 9.00 2.74
N TRP A 74 6.87 8.53 3.85
CA TRP A 74 7.80 9.36 4.63
C TRP A 74 9.15 9.57 3.94
N THR A 75 9.54 8.66 3.04
CA THR A 75 10.82 8.69 2.34
C THR A 75 10.72 9.20 0.89
N GLY A 76 9.50 9.37 0.36
CA GLY A 76 9.24 9.80 -1.01
C GLY A 76 9.61 8.77 -2.08
N SER A 77 10.06 7.58 -1.68
CA SER A 77 10.41 6.51 -2.63
C SER A 77 10.19 5.13 -2.04
N ASN A 78 9.89 4.16 -2.89
CA ASN A 78 9.67 2.80 -2.43
C ASN A 78 10.98 2.17 -1.93
N PRO A 79 11.02 1.64 -0.70
CA PRO A 79 12.26 1.10 -0.14
C PRO A 79 12.74 -0.18 -0.86
N VAL A 80 11.88 -0.82 -1.66
CA VAL A 80 12.19 -2.05 -2.40
C VAL A 80 12.57 -1.76 -3.86
N THR A 81 11.84 -0.90 -4.55
CA THR A 81 12.09 -0.61 -5.98
C THR A 81 12.85 0.70 -6.22
N GLY A 82 12.89 1.59 -5.24
CA GLY A 82 13.46 2.93 -5.35
C GLY A 82 12.65 3.87 -6.25
N SER A 83 11.45 3.46 -6.69
CA SER A 83 10.55 4.28 -7.51
C SER A 83 9.96 5.43 -6.68
N PRO A 84 9.70 6.61 -7.27
CA PRO A 84 9.05 7.72 -6.56
C PRO A 84 7.67 7.34 -6.00
N HIS A 85 7.32 7.90 -4.85
CA HIS A 85 5.99 7.70 -4.25
C HIS A 85 4.91 8.31 -5.17
N VAL A 86 3.74 7.64 -5.25
CA VAL A 86 2.65 8.07 -6.15
C VAL A 86 2.14 9.49 -5.88
N PHE A 87 2.18 9.95 -4.63
CA PHE A 87 1.79 11.33 -4.26
C PHE A 87 2.76 12.41 -4.72
N ASP A 88 3.98 12.07 -5.07
CA ASP A 88 4.93 13.02 -5.65
C ASP A 88 4.73 13.17 -7.18
N THR A 89 3.69 12.54 -7.74
CA THR A 89 3.35 12.64 -9.17
C THR A 89 2.90 14.05 -9.52
N LYS A 90 3.60 14.69 -10.46
CA LYS A 90 3.22 15.99 -11.01
C LYS A 90 2.08 15.81 -12.01
N THR A 91 0.91 16.33 -11.69
CA THR A 91 -0.29 16.34 -12.55
C THR A 91 -1.03 17.66 -12.37
N GLU A 92 -1.93 17.99 -13.30
CA GLU A 92 -2.83 19.13 -13.15
C GLU A 92 -3.70 18.92 -11.90
N THR A 93 -3.63 19.88 -10.97
CA THR A 93 -4.35 19.88 -9.70
C THR A 93 -5.52 20.86 -9.74
N TRP A 94 -6.63 20.52 -9.09
CA TRP A 94 -7.78 21.43 -8.96
C TRP A 94 -7.63 22.41 -7.80
N ILE A 95 -6.74 22.12 -6.84
CA ILE A 95 -6.48 22.92 -5.65
C ILE A 95 -4.96 22.96 -5.43
N ASP A 96 -4.39 24.16 -5.50
CA ASP A 96 -2.95 24.38 -5.34
C ASP A 96 -2.62 24.79 -3.89
N VAL A 97 -2.24 23.81 -3.08
CA VAL A 97 -1.94 24.01 -1.65
C VAL A 97 -0.52 24.52 -1.43
N ASN A 98 0.42 24.16 -2.33
CA ASN A 98 1.84 24.42 -2.16
C ASN A 98 2.18 25.91 -2.02
N GLU A 99 1.40 26.81 -2.61
CA GLU A 99 1.60 28.27 -2.51
C GLU A 99 1.39 28.81 -1.09
N ASN A 100 0.57 28.12 -0.28
CA ASN A 100 0.13 28.58 1.04
C ASN A 100 0.79 27.84 2.21
N ILE A 101 1.76 26.96 1.92
CA ILE A 101 2.47 26.17 2.94
C ILE A 101 3.98 26.37 2.84
N ASP A 102 4.66 26.12 3.96
CA ASP A 102 6.11 26.18 4.06
C ASP A 102 6.78 25.21 3.07
N GLU A 103 7.92 25.63 2.51
CA GLU A 103 8.65 24.86 1.51
C GLU A 103 9.10 23.48 2.04
N SER A 104 9.36 23.37 3.35
CA SER A 104 9.72 22.10 4.00
C SER A 104 8.63 21.03 3.93
N LEU A 105 7.36 21.41 3.73
CA LEU A 105 6.21 20.50 3.66
C LEU A 105 5.84 20.10 2.23
N ARG A 106 6.58 20.57 1.22
CA ARG A 106 6.30 20.30 -0.20
C ARG A 106 6.88 18.99 -0.72
N SER A 107 7.63 18.26 0.10
CA SER A 107 8.27 16.99 -0.28
C SER A 107 8.43 16.06 0.91
N ALA A 108 8.75 14.80 0.66
CA ALA A 108 9.01 13.83 1.71
C ALA A 108 10.12 14.31 2.67
N PRO A 109 9.89 14.25 4.00
CA PRO A 109 10.80 14.83 4.98
C PRO A 109 12.09 14.02 5.15
N ILE A 110 12.06 12.71 4.87
CA ILE A 110 13.23 11.84 5.01
C ILE A 110 13.83 11.60 3.63
N LYS A 111 15.04 12.09 3.39
CA LYS A 111 15.79 11.77 2.18
C LYS A 111 16.61 10.51 2.40
N VAL A 112 16.30 9.46 1.66
CA VAL A 112 17.13 8.25 1.65
C VAL A 112 18.31 8.50 0.74
N THR A 113 19.49 8.73 1.33
CA THR A 113 20.75 8.81 0.59
C THR A 113 21.02 7.42 0.01
N LYS A 114 20.97 7.26 -1.32
CA LYS A 114 21.49 6.08 -1.99
C LYS A 114 23.01 6.28 -2.10
N GLU A 115 23.78 5.53 -1.31
CA GLU A 115 25.21 5.33 -1.54
C GLU A 115 25.45 4.55 -2.84
#